data_AF-X1JKP9-F1
#
_entry.id   AF-X1JKP9-F1
#
_cell.length_a   1.000
_cell.length_b   1.000
_cell.length_c   1.000
_cell.angle_alpha   90.00
_cell.angle_beta   90.00
_cell.angle_gamma   90.00
#
_symmetry.space_group_name_H-M   'P 1'
#
loop_
_entity.id
_entity.type
_entity.pdbx_description
1 polymer ?
#
loop_
_entity_poly.entity_id
_entity_poly.type
_entity_poly.pdbx_seq_one_letter_code
_entity_poly.pdbx_strand_id
1 'polypeptide(L)' 'MVTEFKYLFSPIDVGPMRLRNRIVSAPHTDCFAKDNMYDEREIYYQVEKAKGGAAMLCNGIQVVDPR' A
#
# COMPACT_ATOMS: atom_id res chain seq x y z
N MET A 1 -22.99 -19.72 7.35
CA MET A 1 -22.86 -18.26 7.46
C MET A 1 -22.31 -17.75 6.15
N VAL A 2 -22.97 -16.81 5.47
CA VAL A 2 -22.32 -16.08 4.37
C VAL A 2 -21.24 -15.23 5.02
N THR A 3 -19.97 -15.49 4.71
CA THR A 3 -18.90 -14.64 5.19
C THR A 3 -19.08 -13.27 4.53
N GLU A 4 -19.41 -12.25 5.33
CA GLU A 4 -19.51 -10.89 4.82
C GLU A 4 -18.23 -10.56 4.04
N PHE A 5 -18.41 -9.97 2.86
CA PHE A 5 -17.32 -9.61 1.96
C PHE A 5 -16.44 -10.78 1.48
N LYS A 6 -17.04 -11.94 1.16
CA LYS A 6 -16.36 -13.11 0.55
C LYS A 6 -15.27 -12.73 -0.45
N TYR A 7 -15.56 -11.83 -1.39
CA TYR A 7 -14.58 -11.44 -2.41
C TYR A 7 -13.46 -10.58 -1.86
N LEU A 8 -13.75 -9.64 -0.96
CA LEU A 8 -12.75 -8.75 -0.35
C LEU A 8 -11.65 -9.54 0.36
N PHE A 9 -12.03 -10.59 1.09
CA PHE A 9 -11.09 -11.42 1.84
C PHE A 9 -10.58 -12.65 1.07
N SER A 10 -11.04 -12.87 -0.16
CA SER A 10 -10.52 -13.95 -1.00
C SER A 10 -9.19 -13.56 -1.66
N PRO A 11 -8.21 -14.47 -1.75
CA PRO A 11 -6.96 -14.20 -2.44
C PRO A 11 -7.15 -13.94 -3.95
N ILE A 12 -6.31 -13.09 -4.55
CA ILE A 12 -6.30 -12.79 -6.01
C ILE A 12 -4.87 -12.79 -6.58
N ASP A 13 -4.71 -13.21 -7.84
CA ASP A 13 -3.45 -13.08 -8.58
C ASP A 13 -3.38 -11.71 -9.26
N VAL A 14 -2.26 -11.00 -9.07
CA VAL A 14 -1.98 -9.70 -9.68
C VAL A 14 -0.58 -9.75 -10.29
N GLY A 15 -0.51 -9.90 -11.61
CA GLY A 15 0.76 -10.15 -12.31
C GLY A 15 1.47 -11.37 -11.72
N PRO A 16 2.75 -11.26 -11.31
CA PRO A 16 3.49 -12.37 -10.71
C PRO A 16 3.21 -12.58 -9.20
N MET A 17 2.33 -11.79 -8.58
CA MET A 17 2.09 -11.82 -7.12
C MET A 17 0.75 -12.44 -6.76
N ARG A 18 0.72 -13.25 -5.69
CA ARG A 18 -0.49 -13.78 -5.05
C ARG A 18 -0.85 -12.92 -3.84
N LEU A 19 -1.89 -12.10 -3.92
CA LEU A 19 -2.36 -11.28 -2.81
C LEU A 19 -3.29 -12.08 -1.89
N ARG A 20 -3.06 -12.00 -0.58
CA ARG A 20 -3.84 -12.75 0.45
C ARG A 20 -5.30 -12.28 0.60
N ASN A 21 -5.59 -11.05 0.18
CA ASN A 21 -6.91 -10.42 0.15
C ASN A 21 -6.92 -9.31 -0.92
N ARG A 22 -8.07 -8.67 -1.15
CA ARG A 22 -8.26 -7.62 -2.15
C ARG A 22 -8.26 -6.21 -1.53
N ILE A 23 -7.64 -6.05 -0.37
CA ILE A 23 -7.53 -4.75 0.33
C ILE A 23 -6.22 -4.10 -0.10
N VAL A 24 -6.31 -2.91 -0.69
CA VAL A 24 -5.19 -2.17 -1.26
C VAL A 24 -5.15 -0.76 -0.68
N SER A 25 -3.97 -0.29 -0.28
CA SER A 25 -3.75 1.14 -0.05
C SER A 25 -3.34 1.79 -1.36
N ALA A 26 -4.24 2.58 -1.93
CA ALA A 26 -4.00 3.33 -3.16
C ALA A 26 -2.94 4.44 -2.93
N PRO A 27 -2.18 4.82 -3.98
CA PRO A 27 -1.21 5.90 -3.86
C PRO A 27 -1.91 7.22 -3.51
N HIS A 28 -1.36 7.96 -2.56
CA HIS A 28 -1.83 9.28 -2.17
C HIS A 28 -0.66 10.09 -1.60
N THR A 29 -0.75 11.42 -1.66
CA THR A 29 0.28 12.31 -1.14
C THR A 29 0.11 12.49 0.37
N ASP A 30 1.15 12.16 1.12
CA ASP A 30 1.26 12.32 2.59
C ASP A 30 1.97 13.62 3.02
N CYS A 31 2.73 14.24 2.12
CA CYS A 31 3.60 15.40 2.38
C CYS A 31 4.65 15.13 3.48
N PHE A 32 5.14 13.90 3.62
CA PHE A 32 6.16 13.53 4.61
C PHE A 32 7.59 13.62 4.08
N ALA A 33 7.77 13.56 2.76
CA ALA A 33 9.10 13.62 2.15
C ALA A 33 9.87 14.91 2.51
N LYS A 34 11.16 14.75 2.79
CA LYS A 34 12.10 15.85 3.00
C LYS A 34 13.10 15.85 1.85
N ASP A 35 13.31 17.01 1.22
CA ASP A 35 14.18 17.14 0.04
C ASP A 35 13.81 16.15 -1.09
N ASN A 36 12.50 15.92 -1.27
CA ASN A 36 11.92 14.92 -2.20
C ASN A 36 12.32 13.46 -1.93
N MET A 37 12.87 13.17 -0.76
CA MET A 37 13.30 11.84 -0.33
C MET A 37 12.45 11.31 0.82
N TYR A 38 12.22 10.00 0.83
CA TYR A 38 11.61 9.30 1.95
C TYR A 38 12.56 9.24 3.14
N ASP A 39 11.99 9.33 4.34
CA ASP A 39 12.67 9.17 5.61
C ASP A 39 11.98 8.09 6.48
N GLU A 40 12.37 8.00 7.75
CA GLU A 40 11.78 7.02 8.68
C GLU A 40 10.27 7.18 8.86
N ARG A 41 9.73 8.41 8.77
CA ARG A 41 8.31 8.67 8.97
C ARG A 41 7.47 7.97 7.90
N GLU A 42 7.94 8.01 6.65
CA GLU A 42 7.28 7.33 5.55
C GLU A 42 7.34 5.80 5.71
N ILE A 43 8.49 5.27 6.15
CA ILE A 43 8.63 3.84 6.43
C ILE A 43 7.61 3.41 7.49
N TYR A 44 7.54 4.11 8.62
CA TYR A 44 6.56 3.80 9.67
C TYR A 44 5.12 3.90 9.16
N TYR A 45 4.83 4.92 8.35
CA TYR A 45 3.52 5.11 7.74
C TYR A 45 3.09 3.93 6.86
N GLN A 46 4.00 3.36 6.07
CA GLN A 46 3.71 2.19 5.25
C GLN A 46 3.65 0.90 6.09
N VAL A 47 4.51 0.76 7.10
CA VAL A 47 4.52 -0.39 8.02
C VAL A 47 3.19 -0.52 8.77
N GLU A 48 2.62 0.57 9.27
CA GLU A 48 1.33 0.52 9.97
C GLU A 48 0.19 0.09 9.05
N LYS A 49 0.21 0.47 7.76
CA LYS A 49 -0.76 -0.02 6.77
C LYS A 49 -0.59 -1.51 6.47
N ALA A 50 0.65 -2.00 6.42
CA ALA A 50 0.93 -3.42 6.26
C ALA A 50 0.40 -4.24 7.46
N LYS A 51 0.67 -3.77 8.68
CA LYS A 51 0.16 -4.36 9.93
C LYS A 51 -1.38 -4.37 9.97
N GLY A 52 -2.02 -3.34 9.43
CA GLY A 52 -3.48 -3.24 9.30
C GLY A 52 -4.13 -4.24 8.34
N GLY A 53 -3.34 -5.04 7.61
CA GLY A 53 -3.86 -6.17 6.85
C GLY A 53 -4.05 -5.94 5.34
N ALA A 54 -3.64 -4.79 4.80
CA ALA A 54 -3.62 -4.56 3.35
C ALA A 54 -2.68 -5.56 2.65
N ALA A 55 -3.13 -6.15 1.54
CA ALA A 55 -2.32 -7.09 0.77
C ALA A 55 -1.32 -6.38 -0.16
N MET A 56 -1.64 -5.17 -0.58
CA MET A 56 -0.78 -4.35 -1.44
C MET A 56 -0.81 -2.90 -0.97
N LEU A 57 0.36 -2.28 -0.95
CA LEU A 57 0.56 -0.87 -0.66
C LEU A 57 1.22 -0.22 -1.88
N CYS A 58 0.64 0.86 -2.39
CA CYS A 58 1.27 1.70 -3.38
C CYS A 58 1.84 2.92 -2.69
N ASN A 59 3.14 3.18 -2.91
CA ASN A 59 3.75 4.44 -2.49
C ASN A 59 3.09 5.63 -3.19
N GLY A 60 3.15 6.80 -2.56
CA GLY A 60 2.61 8.04 -3.11
C GLY A 60 3.37 8.51 -4.36
N ILE A 61 3.12 9.76 -4.77
CA ILE A 61 3.84 10.38 -5.88
C ILE A 61 5.34 10.43 -5.54
N GLN A 62 6.19 9.98 -6.46
CA GLN A 62 7.65 10.00 -6.32
C GLN A 62 8.28 10.80 -7.45
N VAL A 63 9.28 11.61 -7.09
CA VAL A 63 10.09 12.36 -8.06
C VAL A 63 11.09 11.39 -8.68
N VAL A 64 11.14 11.33 -10.01
CA VAL A 64 12.03 10.44 -10.76
C VAL A 64 13.17 11.17 -11.48
N ASP A 65 13.05 12.48 -11.65
CA ASP A 65 14.09 13.35 -12.21
C ASP A 65 14.05 14.70 -11.44
N PRO A 66 15.21 15.27 -11.07
CA PRO A 66 15.27 16.55 -10.36
C PRO A 66 14.99 17.79 -11.24
N ARG A 67 14.90 17.65 -12.57
CA ARG A 67 14.68 18.75 -13.51
C ARG A 67 13.20 19.11 -13.67
#